data_AF-A0A8K0TPS6-F1
#
_entry.id   AF-A0A8K0TPS6-F1
#
_cell.length_a   1.000
_cell.length_b   1.000
_cell.length_c   1.000
_cell.angle_alpha   90.00
_cell.angle_beta   90.00
_cell.angle_gamma   90.00
#
_symmetry.space_group_name_H-M   'P 1'
#
loop_
_entity.id
_entity.type
_entity.pdbx_description
1 polymer ?
#
loop_
_entity_poly.entity_id
_entity_poly.type
_entity_poly.pdbx_seq_one_letter_code
_entity_poly.pdbx_strand_id
1 'polypeptide(L)'
;MSGWFNFAHKQQQQQQDQQQQSGDMCFPSPRKSPKPQTPSYSFVNNENPYRRLESPSLPPTPAMSPPSSFNPAYNPYGSQLSMQHERLILELLPFKDAQAFHTWLGSDYVRGSWHEFRRSSAPMLPFSPSSASGSGSGGGGRSSGEPDKHKTSQAAKDAINSRKPKFLVYHPDKTAWTVEDHHIRFIATVVADNMLQGLWSESEWKKKAIDIAKAVFEVLVFLKAVDAVDKEPPRYSD
;
A
#
# COMPACT_ATOMS: atom_id res chain seq x y z
N MET A 1 -36.48 -24.52 31.78
CA MET A 1 -35.01 -24.39 31.62
C MET A 1 -34.40 -25.77 31.33
N SER A 2 -34.81 -26.44 30.24
CA SER A 2 -34.46 -27.87 30.03
C SER A 2 -33.90 -28.18 28.63
N GLY A 3 -33.76 -27.16 27.77
CA GLY A 3 -33.27 -27.33 26.39
C GLY A 3 -31.76 -27.21 26.20
N TRP A 4 -31.05 -26.56 27.13
CA TRP A 4 -29.62 -26.26 26.97
C TRP A 4 -28.71 -27.47 27.24
N PHE A 5 -29.11 -28.37 28.15
CA PHE A 5 -28.31 -29.56 28.47
C PHE A 5 -28.20 -30.54 27.28
N ASN A 6 -29.27 -30.68 26.49
CA ASN A 6 -29.25 -31.57 25.32
C ASN A 6 -28.37 -31.04 24.17
N PHE A 7 -28.19 -29.72 24.06
CA PHE A 7 -27.34 -29.15 23.02
C PHE A 7 -25.85 -29.34 23.31
N ALA A 8 -25.44 -29.16 24.58
CA ALA A 8 -24.07 -29.37 25.00
C ALA A 8 -23.63 -30.84 24.83
N HIS A 9 -24.50 -31.78 25.18
CA HIS A 9 -24.19 -33.21 25.04
C HIS A 9 -24.06 -33.65 23.57
N LYS A 10 -24.85 -33.04 22.66
CA LYS A 10 -24.80 -33.37 21.22
C LYS A 10 -23.55 -32.81 20.54
N GLN A 11 -23.06 -31.65 20.97
CA GLN A 11 -21.80 -31.08 20.50
C GLN A 11 -20.58 -31.89 20.94
N GLN A 12 -20.60 -32.43 22.17
CA GLN A 12 -19.49 -33.23 22.68
C GLN A 12 -19.39 -34.60 21.99
N GLN A 13 -20.52 -35.22 21.65
CA GLN A 13 -20.54 -36.48 20.89
C GLN A 13 -19.93 -36.31 19.48
N GLN A 14 -20.25 -35.20 18.80
CA GLN A 14 -19.78 -34.94 17.43
C GLN A 14 -18.26 -34.69 17.35
N GLN A 15 -17.63 -34.20 18.43
CA GLN A 15 -16.17 -34.07 18.48
C GLN A 15 -15.45 -35.40 18.71
N GLN A 16 -16.07 -36.35 19.41
CA GLN A 16 -15.47 -37.69 19.60
C GLN A 16 -15.47 -38.50 18.30
N ASP A 17 -16.58 -38.47 17.54
CA ASP A 17 -16.66 -39.19 16.26
C ASP A 17 -15.66 -38.66 15.21
N GLN A 18 -15.32 -37.37 15.26
CA GLN A 18 -14.36 -36.78 14.31
C GLN A 18 -12.90 -37.13 14.65
N GLN A 19 -12.57 -37.38 15.91
CA GLN A 19 -11.23 -37.85 16.30
C GLN A 19 -10.99 -39.31 15.93
N GLN A 20 -12.04 -40.13 15.86
CA GLN A 20 -11.89 -41.55 15.56
C GLN A 20 -11.69 -41.83 14.06
N GLN A 21 -12.01 -40.88 13.18
CA GLN A 21 -11.77 -40.99 11.73
C GLN A 21 -10.37 -40.55 11.27
N SER A 22 -9.52 -39.98 12.15
CA SER A 22 -8.18 -39.55 11.74
C SER A 22 -7.08 -40.61 11.97
N GLY A 23 -7.44 -41.83 12.35
CA GLY A 23 -6.50 -42.89 12.76
C GLY A 23 -5.83 -43.69 11.64
N ASP A 24 -6.37 -43.72 10.42
CA ASP A 24 -5.93 -44.67 9.38
C ASP A 24 -5.68 -44.02 8.01
N MET A 25 -4.97 -42.90 7.98
CA MET A 25 -4.47 -42.33 6.72
C MET A 25 -2.95 -42.47 6.67
N CYS A 26 -2.51 -43.64 6.17
CA CYS A 26 -1.13 -43.93 5.83
C CYS A 26 -0.71 -43.07 4.62
N PHE A 27 -0.14 -41.90 4.87
CA PHE A 27 0.40 -41.03 3.82
C PHE A 27 1.72 -41.60 3.28
N PRO A 28 1.83 -41.91 1.98
CA PRO A 28 3.11 -42.29 1.38
C PRO A 28 4.10 -41.11 1.39
N SER A 29 5.31 -41.37 1.87
CA SER A 29 6.42 -40.42 1.91
C SER A 29 6.78 -39.88 0.51
N PRO A 30 7.05 -38.57 0.35
CA PRO A 30 7.53 -38.02 -0.91
C PRO A 30 8.91 -38.57 -1.28
N ARG A 31 9.02 -39.21 -2.44
CA ARG A 31 10.29 -39.60 -3.07
C ARG A 31 11.14 -38.35 -3.35
N LYS A 32 12.39 -38.38 -2.88
CA LYS A 32 13.45 -37.44 -3.29
C LYS A 32 13.64 -37.54 -4.81
N SER A 33 13.32 -36.46 -5.52
CA SER A 33 13.68 -36.32 -6.95
C SER A 33 15.05 -35.63 -7.09
N PRO A 34 15.85 -35.97 -8.11
CA PRO A 34 17.23 -35.51 -8.26
C PRO A 34 17.35 -34.04 -8.70
N LYS A 35 18.45 -33.41 -8.31
CA LYS A 35 18.84 -32.03 -8.69
C LYS A 35 18.99 -31.88 -10.21
N PRO A 36 18.43 -30.81 -10.83
CA PRO A 36 18.82 -30.42 -12.17
C PRO A 36 20.18 -29.70 -12.16
N GLN A 37 21.07 -30.15 -13.05
CA GLN A 37 22.38 -29.57 -13.33
C GLN A 37 22.23 -28.24 -14.07
N THR A 38 22.98 -27.23 -13.63
CA THR A 38 23.18 -25.94 -14.28
C THR A 38 24.09 -26.08 -15.52
N PRO A 39 23.68 -25.64 -16.71
CA PRO A 39 24.62 -25.36 -17.78
C PRO A 39 25.25 -23.97 -17.59
N SER A 40 26.58 -23.98 -17.52
CA SER A 40 27.47 -22.84 -17.64
C SER A 40 27.27 -22.14 -18.99
N TYR A 41 27.03 -20.83 -19.00
CA TYR A 41 27.10 -20.02 -20.21
C TYR A 41 28.20 -18.96 -20.03
N SER A 42 29.25 -19.11 -20.82
CA SER A 42 30.40 -18.23 -20.90
C SER A 42 30.07 -16.94 -21.67
N PHE A 43 30.56 -15.83 -21.12
CA PHE A 43 30.63 -14.50 -21.72
C PHE A 43 31.35 -14.52 -23.07
N VAL A 44 30.81 -13.81 -24.06
CA VAL A 44 31.56 -13.32 -25.22
C VAL A 44 31.30 -11.83 -25.38
N ASN A 45 32.34 -11.03 -25.09
CA ASN A 45 32.47 -9.63 -25.44
C ASN A 45 32.55 -9.48 -26.96
N ASN A 46 31.87 -8.48 -27.53
CA ASN A 46 32.18 -8.01 -28.87
C ASN A 46 32.23 -6.48 -28.87
N GLU A 47 33.43 -5.96 -28.63
CA GLU A 47 33.79 -4.56 -28.88
C GLU A 47 33.96 -4.36 -30.39
N ASN A 48 33.37 -3.31 -30.95
CA ASN A 48 33.62 -2.89 -32.32
C ASN A 48 34.25 -1.48 -32.32
N PRO A 49 35.58 -1.36 -32.44
CA PRO A 49 36.25 -0.07 -32.54
C PRO A 49 36.42 0.30 -34.03
N TYR A 50 36.23 1.58 -34.34
CA TYR A 50 36.49 2.25 -35.63
C TYR A 50 35.38 2.22 -36.71
N ARG A 51 34.55 3.27 -36.70
CA ARG A 51 34.34 4.08 -37.92
C ARG A 51 34.47 5.56 -37.59
N ARG A 52 35.19 6.25 -38.47
CA ARG A 52 36.04 7.42 -38.25
C ARG A 52 35.71 8.47 -39.34
N LEU A 53 35.57 9.75 -38.91
CA LEU A 53 35.81 11.04 -39.63
C LEU A 53 34.92 11.35 -40.87
N GLU A 54 34.53 12.57 -41.30
CA GLU A 54 34.81 14.01 -41.05
C GLU A 54 33.71 14.83 -41.80
N SER A 55 33.02 15.85 -41.24
CA SER A 55 33.21 17.35 -41.36
C SER A 55 32.91 18.00 -42.76
N PRO A 56 32.66 19.34 -42.95
CA PRO A 56 32.04 20.43 -42.13
C PRO A 56 31.19 21.54 -42.89
N SER A 57 30.46 22.41 -42.14
CA SER A 57 30.17 23.88 -42.30
C SER A 57 29.32 24.45 -43.49
N LEU A 58 28.41 25.46 -43.43
CA LEU A 58 28.31 26.81 -42.78
C LEU A 58 26.85 27.41 -42.76
N PRO A 59 26.59 28.58 -42.10
CA PRO A 59 25.27 29.25 -41.80
C PRO A 59 25.03 30.53 -42.67
N PRO A 60 24.23 31.60 -42.33
CA PRO A 60 23.13 31.85 -41.35
C PRO A 60 21.84 32.51 -41.96
N THR A 61 20.74 32.65 -41.19
CA THR A 61 19.89 33.88 -41.10
C THR A 61 18.75 33.73 -40.06
N PRO A 62 18.23 34.85 -39.50
CA PRO A 62 17.52 34.87 -38.22
C PRO A 62 16.00 34.88 -38.35
N ALA A 63 15.31 34.35 -37.35
CA ALA A 63 13.94 34.75 -37.04
C ALA A 63 13.74 34.77 -35.53
N MET A 64 13.53 35.97 -35.01
CA MET A 64 13.13 36.24 -33.64
C MET A 64 11.77 35.61 -33.37
N SER A 65 11.65 34.84 -32.29
CA SER A 65 10.42 34.70 -31.50
C SER A 65 10.84 34.28 -30.09
N PRO A 66 10.30 34.93 -29.04
CA PRO A 66 10.73 34.67 -27.67
C PRO A 66 10.22 33.28 -27.25
N PRO A 67 11.05 32.39 -26.69
CA PRO A 67 10.50 31.32 -25.90
C PRO A 67 9.92 31.98 -24.64
N SER A 68 8.59 31.97 -24.59
CA SER A 68 7.75 32.19 -23.44
C SER A 68 8.48 31.73 -22.17
N SER A 69 8.52 32.63 -21.20
CA SER A 69 8.94 32.34 -19.83
C SER A 69 8.31 31.02 -19.39
N PHE A 70 9.13 29.97 -19.33
CA PHE A 70 8.82 28.80 -18.54
C PHE A 70 8.77 29.25 -17.09
N ASN A 71 7.60 29.71 -16.64
CA ASN A 71 7.25 29.66 -15.25
C ASN A 71 6.59 28.30 -15.03
N PRO A 72 7.31 27.27 -14.55
CA PRO A 72 6.64 26.29 -13.75
C PRO A 72 6.33 27.03 -12.44
N ALA A 73 5.09 27.49 -12.29
CA ALA A 73 4.51 27.66 -10.95
C ALA A 73 4.33 26.25 -10.37
N TYR A 74 5.45 25.54 -10.21
CA TYR A 74 5.59 24.31 -9.48
C TYR A 74 5.40 24.75 -8.04
N ASN A 75 4.34 24.31 -7.38
CA ASN A 75 4.22 24.51 -5.95
C ASN A 75 5.34 23.68 -5.31
N PRO A 76 6.50 24.27 -4.95
CA PRO A 76 7.69 23.48 -4.62
C PRO A 76 7.49 22.75 -3.30
N TYR A 77 6.54 23.23 -2.48
CA TYR A 77 6.25 22.72 -1.16
C TYR A 77 5.48 21.39 -1.19
N GLY A 78 4.53 21.20 -2.11
CA GLY A 78 3.80 19.93 -2.24
C GLY A 78 4.69 18.80 -2.76
N SER A 79 5.56 19.11 -3.73
CA SER A 79 6.49 18.13 -4.31
C SER A 79 7.67 17.82 -3.37
N GLN A 80 8.23 18.81 -2.67
CA GLN A 80 9.32 18.56 -1.71
C GLN A 80 8.87 17.83 -0.45
N LEU A 81 7.68 18.14 0.10
CA LEU A 81 7.12 17.38 1.23
C LEU A 81 6.82 15.93 0.81
N SER A 82 6.38 15.70 -0.43
CA SER A 82 6.21 14.34 -0.96
C SER A 82 7.53 13.58 -1.06
N MET A 83 8.63 14.24 -1.48
CA MET A 83 9.96 13.60 -1.56
C MET A 83 10.54 13.27 -0.19
N GLN A 84 10.33 14.13 0.82
CA GLN A 84 10.75 13.83 2.18
C GLN A 84 9.93 12.69 2.78
N HIS A 85 8.62 12.66 2.55
CA HIS A 85 7.75 11.59 3.01
C HIS A 85 8.08 10.26 2.33
N GLU A 86 8.35 10.29 1.03
CA GLU A 86 8.84 9.14 0.26
C GLU A 86 10.13 8.57 0.87
N ARG A 87 11.12 9.42 1.15
CA ARG A 87 12.37 8.98 1.79
C ARG A 87 12.13 8.32 3.14
N LEU A 88 11.26 8.90 3.98
CA LEU A 88 10.90 8.31 5.28
C LEU A 88 10.20 6.96 5.11
N ILE A 89 9.32 6.81 4.12
CA ILE A 89 8.63 5.54 3.85
C ILE A 89 9.61 4.48 3.35
N LEU A 90 10.57 4.85 2.52
CA LEU A 90 11.64 3.95 2.06
C LEU A 90 12.49 3.43 3.21
N GLU A 91 12.69 4.21 4.27
CA GLU A 91 13.40 3.75 5.48
C GLU A 91 12.58 2.76 6.32
N LEU A 92 11.25 2.76 6.18
CA LEU A 92 10.34 1.89 6.93
C LEU A 92 10.05 0.54 6.24
N LEU A 93 10.23 0.48 4.92
CA LEU A 93 9.88 -0.68 4.09
C LEU A 93 11.14 -1.39 3.59
N PRO A 94 11.07 -2.70 3.26
CA PRO A 94 12.24 -3.48 2.86
C PRO A 94 12.66 -3.23 1.39
N PHE A 95 12.61 -1.97 0.92
CA PHE A 95 13.03 -1.59 -0.42
C PHE A 95 14.46 -1.04 -0.41
N LYS A 96 15.26 -1.43 -1.40
CA LYS A 96 16.66 -0.98 -1.53
C LYS A 96 16.79 0.30 -2.36
N ASP A 97 15.81 0.58 -3.20
CA ASP A 97 15.79 1.69 -4.14
C ASP A 97 14.36 2.22 -4.34
N ALA A 98 14.26 3.49 -4.71
CA ALA A 98 12.98 4.17 -4.92
C ALA A 98 12.19 3.56 -6.10
N GLN A 99 12.87 3.05 -7.12
CA GLN A 99 12.21 2.48 -8.29
C GLN A 99 11.41 1.22 -7.95
N ALA A 100 11.96 0.34 -7.12
CA ALA A 100 11.26 -0.84 -6.60
C ALA A 100 10.02 -0.44 -5.78
N PHE A 101 10.12 0.61 -4.96
CA PHE A 101 9.00 1.14 -4.19
C PHE A 101 7.91 1.71 -5.09
N HIS A 102 8.24 2.53 -6.10
CA HIS A 102 7.25 3.06 -7.06
C HIS A 102 6.59 1.95 -7.88
N THR A 103 7.35 0.93 -8.27
CA THR A 103 6.81 -0.26 -8.94
C THR A 103 5.82 -0.99 -8.04
N TRP A 104 6.15 -1.16 -6.76
CA TRP A 104 5.26 -1.74 -5.76
C TRP A 104 4.02 -0.88 -5.50
N LEU A 105 4.17 0.44 -5.37
CA LEU A 105 3.05 1.39 -5.23
C LEU A 105 2.12 1.34 -6.44
N GLY A 106 2.65 1.08 -7.63
CA GLY A 106 1.90 0.92 -8.87
C GLY A 106 1.25 -0.46 -9.05
N SER A 107 1.59 -1.45 -8.21
CA SER A 107 1.06 -2.81 -8.31
C SER A 107 -0.43 -2.87 -7.94
N ASP A 108 -1.12 -3.91 -8.43
CA ASP A 108 -2.55 -4.11 -8.17
C ASP A 108 -2.87 -4.27 -6.67
N TYR A 109 -1.93 -4.75 -5.85
CA TYR A 109 -2.12 -4.91 -4.41
C TYR A 109 -2.30 -3.58 -3.69
N VAL A 110 -1.49 -2.58 -4.06
CA VAL A 110 -1.54 -1.24 -3.46
C VAL A 110 -2.56 -0.37 -4.20
N ARG A 111 -2.52 -0.33 -5.53
CA ARG A 111 -3.46 0.48 -6.32
C ARG A 111 -4.88 -0.02 -6.21
N GLY A 112 -5.13 -1.32 -6.28
CA GLY A 112 -6.46 -1.90 -6.11
C GLY A 112 -7.05 -1.53 -4.74
N SER A 113 -6.28 -1.77 -3.67
CA SER A 113 -6.66 -1.38 -2.31
C SER A 113 -6.90 0.13 -2.17
N TRP A 114 -6.09 0.96 -2.82
CA TRP A 114 -6.23 2.42 -2.83
C TRP A 114 -7.49 2.87 -3.56
N HIS A 115 -7.79 2.30 -4.72
CA HIS A 115 -9.01 2.62 -5.47
C HIS A 115 -10.27 2.19 -4.69
N GLU A 116 -10.22 1.03 -4.03
CA GLU A 116 -11.28 0.58 -3.12
C GLU A 116 -11.45 1.54 -1.94
N PHE A 117 -10.34 1.94 -1.32
CA PHE A 117 -10.33 2.93 -0.23
C PHE A 117 -10.97 4.23 -0.70
N ARG A 118 -10.48 4.84 -1.79
CA ARG A 118 -11.01 6.09 -2.34
C ARG A 118 -12.51 6.01 -2.64
N ARG A 119 -12.96 4.97 -3.30
CA ARG A 119 -14.39 4.82 -3.66
C ARG A 119 -15.27 4.74 -2.41
N SER A 120 -14.79 4.08 -1.38
CA SER A 120 -15.55 3.84 -0.14
C SER A 120 -15.44 4.97 0.88
N SER A 121 -14.32 5.70 0.90
CA SER A 121 -14.08 6.82 1.82
C SER A 121 -14.48 8.19 1.26
N ALA A 122 -14.61 8.33 -0.08
CA ALA A 122 -14.99 9.59 -0.74
C ALA A 122 -16.29 10.24 -0.21
N PRO A 123 -17.40 9.51 0.04
CA PRO A 123 -18.61 10.15 0.57
C PRO A 123 -18.48 10.59 2.03
N MET A 124 -17.45 10.14 2.77
CA MET A 124 -17.27 10.44 4.20
C MET A 124 -16.23 11.53 4.49
N LEU A 125 -15.43 11.95 3.50
CA LEU A 125 -14.41 12.99 3.68
C LEU A 125 -14.91 14.30 3.07
N PRO A 126 -15.39 15.27 3.86
CA PRO A 126 -15.61 16.62 3.36
C PRO A 126 -14.24 17.25 3.10
N PHE A 127 -13.74 17.11 1.87
CA PHE A 127 -12.56 17.85 1.42
C PHE A 127 -13.02 19.26 1.04
N SER A 128 -13.16 20.13 2.03
CA SER A 128 -13.36 21.57 1.80
C SER A 128 -12.01 22.28 1.86
N PRO A 129 -11.42 22.69 0.72
CA PRO A 129 -10.18 23.48 0.70
C PRO A 129 -10.40 24.96 1.08
N SER A 130 -11.38 25.25 1.94
CA SER A 130 -11.79 26.63 2.26
C SER A 130 -12.10 26.80 3.74
N SER A 131 -11.07 26.74 4.57
CA SER A 131 -11.11 27.27 5.94
C SER A 131 -9.85 28.11 6.20
N ALA A 132 -9.66 29.11 5.34
CA ALA A 132 -8.79 30.25 5.57
C ALA A 132 -9.64 31.53 5.51
N SER A 133 -10.57 31.69 6.45
CA SER A 133 -11.14 32.98 6.88
C SER A 133 -12.21 32.71 7.94
N GLY A 134 -12.03 33.25 9.15
CA GLY A 134 -13.05 33.18 10.20
C GLY A 134 -12.48 33.22 11.61
N SER A 135 -12.07 34.40 12.03
CA SER A 135 -11.79 34.77 13.42
C SER A 135 -12.91 34.33 14.37
N GLY A 136 -12.58 33.67 15.48
CA GLY A 136 -13.55 33.33 16.53
C GLY A 136 -12.99 32.40 17.60
N SER A 137 -12.65 32.97 18.75
CA SER A 137 -12.08 32.35 19.94
C SER A 137 -12.77 31.08 20.46
N GLY A 138 -11.94 30.12 20.88
CA GLY A 138 -12.20 29.27 22.06
C GLY A 138 -12.55 27.82 21.80
N GLY A 139 -11.60 26.91 22.04
CA GLY A 139 -11.88 25.48 22.23
C GLY A 139 -10.77 24.58 21.70
N GLY A 140 -10.11 23.85 22.60
CA GLY A 140 -8.94 23.02 22.33
C GLY A 140 -9.11 21.99 21.21
N GLY A 141 -7.97 21.69 20.59
CA GLY A 141 -7.83 20.88 19.39
C GLY A 141 -8.54 19.54 19.42
N ARG A 142 -9.27 19.26 18.33
CA ARG A 142 -9.55 17.92 17.88
C ARG A 142 -9.30 17.89 16.38
N SER A 143 -8.22 17.23 15.98
CA SER A 143 -7.89 16.85 14.60
C SER A 143 -8.94 15.88 14.06
N SER A 144 -10.17 16.36 13.83
CA SER A 144 -11.39 15.56 13.70
C SER A 144 -11.59 14.88 12.33
N GLY A 145 -10.52 14.47 11.65
CA GLY A 145 -10.64 13.81 10.34
C GLY A 145 -9.68 12.65 10.09
N GLU A 146 -8.52 12.63 10.74
CA GLU A 146 -7.50 11.61 10.50
C GLU A 146 -7.48 10.58 11.64
N PRO A 147 -7.62 9.28 11.35
CA PRO A 147 -7.54 8.24 12.37
C PRO A 147 -6.18 8.26 13.09
N ASP A 148 -6.17 7.96 14.39
CA ASP A 148 -4.94 7.81 15.14
C ASP A 148 -4.09 6.67 14.57
N LYS A 149 -2.85 6.98 14.15
CA LYS A 149 -1.94 6.02 13.50
C LYS A 149 -1.71 4.78 14.36
N HIS A 150 -1.47 4.95 15.66
CA HIS A 150 -1.14 3.84 16.54
C HIS A 150 -2.34 2.91 16.72
N LYS A 151 -3.51 3.46 17.04
CA LYS A 151 -4.78 2.75 17.21
C LYS A 151 -5.17 2.00 15.93
N THR A 152 -5.10 2.67 14.78
CA THR A 152 -5.44 2.10 13.47
C THR A 152 -4.49 0.95 13.11
N SER A 153 -3.19 1.14 13.29
CA SER A 153 -2.17 0.11 13.01
C SER A 153 -2.34 -1.10 13.92
N GLN A 154 -2.64 -0.87 15.21
CA GLN A 154 -2.90 -1.93 16.18
C GLN A 154 -4.17 -2.72 15.82
N ALA A 155 -5.25 -2.04 15.46
CA ALA A 155 -6.48 -2.70 15.01
C ALA A 155 -6.30 -3.51 13.72
N ALA A 156 -5.50 -3.02 12.77
CA ALA A 156 -5.14 -3.76 11.56
C ALA A 156 -4.32 -5.01 11.86
N LYS A 157 -3.30 -4.90 12.73
CA LYS A 157 -2.55 -6.06 13.22
C LYS A 157 -3.48 -7.12 13.82
N ASP A 158 -4.38 -6.70 14.69
CA ASP A 158 -5.31 -7.60 15.35
C ASP A 158 -6.26 -8.24 14.33
N ALA A 159 -6.72 -7.49 13.32
CA ALA A 159 -7.55 -8.01 12.24
C ALA A 159 -6.86 -9.09 11.42
N ILE A 160 -5.58 -8.89 11.06
CA ILE A 160 -4.77 -9.88 10.33
C ILE A 160 -4.58 -11.14 11.20
N ASN A 161 -4.16 -10.98 12.46
CA ASN A 161 -3.85 -12.10 13.35
C ASN A 161 -5.08 -12.94 13.70
N SER A 162 -6.22 -12.29 13.92
CA SER A 162 -7.50 -12.97 14.20
C SER A 162 -8.25 -13.39 12.94
N ARG A 163 -7.68 -13.16 11.75
CA ARG A 163 -8.30 -13.41 10.43
C ARG A 163 -9.73 -12.87 10.35
N LYS A 164 -9.96 -11.66 10.87
CA LYS A 164 -11.30 -11.06 10.94
C LYS A 164 -11.87 -10.89 9.52
N PRO A 165 -12.96 -11.59 9.15
CA PRO A 165 -13.50 -11.52 7.80
C PRO A 165 -13.96 -10.10 7.44
N LYS A 166 -14.44 -9.32 8.43
CA LYS A 166 -14.82 -7.91 8.26
C LYS A 166 -13.80 -7.10 7.46
N PHE A 167 -12.51 -7.30 7.72
CA PHE A 167 -11.43 -6.52 7.12
C PHE A 167 -10.59 -7.30 6.12
N LEU A 168 -10.85 -8.60 5.91
CA LEU A 168 -10.10 -9.44 4.98
C LEU A 168 -10.93 -9.88 3.77
N VAL A 169 -12.25 -9.95 3.88
CA VAL A 169 -13.16 -10.27 2.78
C VAL A 169 -13.76 -8.98 2.20
N TYR A 170 -13.95 -8.95 0.88
CA TYR A 170 -14.68 -7.87 0.23
C TYR A 170 -16.14 -7.85 0.72
N HIS A 171 -16.57 -6.70 1.22
CA HIS A 171 -17.96 -6.46 1.61
C HIS A 171 -18.55 -5.37 0.68
N PRO A 172 -19.60 -5.66 -0.10
CA PRO A 172 -20.26 -4.65 -0.93
C PRO A 172 -20.98 -3.60 -0.08
N ASP A 173 -21.51 -4.00 1.08
CA ASP A 173 -22.39 -3.18 1.91
C ASP A 173 -21.61 -2.55 3.07
N LYS A 174 -20.70 -1.62 2.77
CA LYS A 174 -19.85 -0.92 3.76
C LYS A 174 -20.57 0.24 4.46
N THR A 175 -21.90 0.22 4.51
CA THR A 175 -22.72 1.36 4.96
C THR A 175 -22.55 1.71 6.44
N ALA A 176 -22.08 0.75 7.27
CA ALA A 176 -21.79 0.95 8.68
C ALA A 176 -20.29 1.14 8.99
N TRP A 177 -19.44 1.32 7.98
CA TRP A 177 -18.00 1.47 8.19
C TRP A 177 -17.65 2.92 8.52
N THR A 178 -16.78 3.07 9.50
CA THR A 178 -16.19 4.36 9.86
C THR A 178 -14.98 4.66 8.97
N VAL A 179 -14.52 5.92 8.96
CA VAL A 179 -13.25 6.29 8.30
C VAL A 179 -12.10 5.43 8.82
N GLU A 180 -12.05 5.15 10.11
CA GLU A 180 -11.06 4.26 10.74
C GLU A 180 -11.15 2.82 10.17
N ASP A 181 -12.36 2.27 10.01
CA ASP A 181 -12.55 0.94 9.41
C ASP A 181 -11.98 0.85 7.98
N HIS A 182 -12.15 1.90 7.17
CA HIS A 182 -11.56 1.95 5.83
C HIS A 182 -10.03 1.97 5.86
N HIS A 183 -9.41 2.69 6.81
CA HIS A 183 -7.95 2.70 6.97
C HIS A 183 -7.45 1.33 7.45
N ILE A 184 -8.14 0.72 8.42
CA ILE A 184 -7.83 -0.63 8.90
C ILE A 184 -7.87 -1.63 7.75
N ARG A 185 -8.92 -1.60 6.92
CA ARG A 185 -9.07 -2.48 5.75
C ARG A 185 -7.95 -2.31 4.75
N PHE A 186 -7.58 -1.07 4.42
CA PHE A 186 -6.48 -0.80 3.50
C PHE A 186 -5.18 -1.44 4.01
N ILE A 187 -4.81 -1.17 5.27
CA ILE A 187 -3.60 -1.71 5.88
C ILE A 187 -3.64 -3.24 5.94
N ALA A 188 -4.77 -3.81 6.40
CA ALA A 188 -4.92 -5.25 6.54
C ALA A 188 -4.77 -5.98 5.21
N THR A 189 -5.37 -5.45 4.14
CA THR A 189 -5.33 -6.06 2.80
C THR A 189 -3.94 -5.96 2.19
N VAL A 190 -3.34 -4.76 2.20
CA VAL A 190 -2.00 -4.53 1.66
C VAL A 190 -0.98 -5.41 2.37
N VAL A 191 -1.02 -5.51 3.71
CA VAL A 191 -0.09 -6.36 4.45
C VAL A 191 -0.32 -7.84 4.14
N ALA A 192 -1.57 -8.31 4.18
CA ALA A 192 -1.88 -9.73 3.94
C ALA A 192 -1.43 -10.18 2.54
N ASP A 193 -1.71 -9.38 1.51
CA ASP A 193 -1.32 -9.71 0.13
C ASP A 193 0.21 -9.70 -0.04
N ASN A 194 0.91 -8.74 0.58
CA ASN A 194 2.37 -8.66 0.51
C ASN A 194 3.09 -9.75 1.31
N MET A 195 2.46 -10.29 2.35
CA MET A 195 2.94 -11.52 3.00
C MET A 195 2.84 -12.73 2.06
N LEU A 196 1.80 -12.82 1.22
CA LEU A 196 1.65 -13.88 0.22
C LEU A 196 2.67 -13.73 -0.92
N GLN A 197 3.03 -12.51 -1.29
CA GLN A 197 4.05 -12.21 -2.31
C GLN A 197 5.49 -12.31 -1.79
N GLY A 198 5.68 -12.54 -0.49
CA GLY A 198 7.00 -12.69 0.10
C GLY A 198 7.76 -11.37 0.32
N LEU A 199 7.09 -10.22 0.25
CA LEU A 199 7.70 -8.93 0.64
C LEU A 199 8.07 -8.95 2.14
N TRP A 200 7.22 -9.56 2.95
CA TRP A 200 7.49 -9.85 4.36
C TRP A 200 7.33 -11.34 4.63
N SER A 201 8.30 -11.91 5.33
CA SER A 201 8.14 -13.29 5.83
C SER A 201 7.18 -13.33 7.03
N GLU A 202 6.52 -14.48 7.27
CA GLU A 202 5.72 -14.67 8.49
C GLU A 202 6.53 -14.42 9.77
N SER A 203 7.82 -14.76 9.76
CA SER A 203 8.70 -14.56 10.90
C SER A 203 8.96 -13.08 11.19
N GLU A 204 9.03 -12.27 10.14
CA GLU A 204 9.19 -10.83 10.25
C GLU A 204 7.90 -10.18 10.72
N TRP A 205 6.76 -10.60 10.17
CA TRP A 205 5.44 -10.18 10.65
C TRP A 205 5.30 -10.43 12.16
N LYS A 206 5.61 -11.64 12.64
CA LYS A 206 5.52 -11.98 14.07
C LYS A 206 6.36 -11.07 14.98
N LYS A 207 7.48 -10.52 14.48
CA LYS A 207 8.39 -9.67 15.26
C LYS A 207 8.07 -8.18 15.14
N LYS A 208 7.68 -7.73 13.94
CA LYS A 208 7.59 -6.31 13.56
C LYS A 208 6.19 -5.90 13.09
N ALA A 209 5.15 -6.69 13.37
CA ALA A 209 3.80 -6.46 12.84
C ALA A 209 3.29 -5.02 13.01
N ILE A 210 3.51 -4.42 14.18
CA ILE A 210 3.03 -3.07 14.44
C ILE A 210 3.78 -2.02 13.63
N ASP A 211 5.08 -2.21 13.42
CA ASP A 211 5.92 -1.28 12.66
C ASP A 211 5.61 -1.38 11.16
N ILE A 212 5.39 -2.61 10.67
CA ILE A 212 4.91 -2.86 9.31
C ILE A 212 3.55 -2.18 9.09
N ALA A 213 2.59 -2.37 10.01
CA ALA A 213 1.28 -1.75 9.91
C ALA A 213 1.37 -0.21 9.92
N LYS A 214 2.24 0.36 10.76
CA LYS A 214 2.52 1.81 10.79
C LYS A 214 3.16 2.31 9.49
N ALA A 215 4.05 1.53 8.88
CA ALA A 215 4.67 1.88 7.60
C ALA A 215 3.61 1.92 6.48
N VAL A 216 2.71 0.94 6.44
CA VAL A 216 1.61 0.92 5.45
C VAL A 216 0.59 2.03 5.71
N PHE A 217 0.38 2.44 6.97
CA PHE A 217 -0.40 3.65 7.27
C PHE A 217 0.22 4.90 6.63
N GLU A 218 1.55 5.06 6.72
CA GLU A 218 2.24 6.18 6.05
C GLU A 218 2.11 6.13 4.53
N VAL A 219 2.15 4.94 3.93
CA VAL A 219 1.86 4.76 2.49
C VAL A 219 0.46 5.27 2.14
N LEU A 220 -0.55 4.99 2.97
CA LEU A 220 -1.90 5.50 2.76
C LEU A 220 -1.95 7.03 2.83
N VAL A 221 -1.28 7.63 3.81
CA VAL A 221 -1.18 9.10 3.95
C VAL A 221 -0.49 9.71 2.73
N PHE A 222 0.61 9.11 2.28
CA PHE A 222 1.33 9.52 1.08
C PHE A 222 0.43 9.49 -0.16
N LEU A 223 -0.31 8.40 -0.38
CA LEU A 223 -1.25 8.27 -1.50
C LEU A 223 -2.36 9.33 -1.47
N LYS A 224 -2.87 9.68 -0.29
CA LYS A 224 -3.83 10.78 -0.10
C LYS A 224 -3.22 12.13 -0.48
N ALA A 225 -1.99 12.39 -0.06
CA ALA A 225 -1.30 13.64 -0.35
C ALA A 225 -1.05 13.81 -1.86
N VAL A 226 -0.59 12.76 -2.54
CA VAL A 226 -0.37 12.76 -4.00
C VAL A 226 -1.68 13.02 -4.76
N ASP A 227 -2.78 12.37 -4.38
CA ASP A 227 -4.08 12.57 -5.05
C ASP A 227 -4.72 13.94 -4.78
N ALA A 228 -4.28 14.66 -3.74
CA ALA A 228 -4.75 16.01 -3.47
C ALA A 228 -4.09 17.05 -4.40
N VAL A 229 -2.81 16.85 -4.75
CA VAL A 229 -2.06 17.76 -5.63
C VAL A 229 -2.62 17.76 -7.05
N ASP A 230 -3.05 16.60 -7.56
CA ASP A 230 -3.56 16.47 -8.94
C ASP A 230 -4.94 17.13 -9.18
N LYS A 231 -5.64 17.55 -8.12
CA LYS A 231 -7.02 18.06 -8.21
C LYS A 231 -7.15 19.58 -8.19
N GLU A 232 -6.06 20.33 -8.02
CA GLU A 232 -6.11 21.78 -8.03
C GLU A 232 -5.82 22.29 -9.46
N PRO A 233 -6.83 22.72 -10.24
CA PRO A 233 -6.56 23.28 -11.56
C PRO A 233 -5.76 24.59 -11.42
N PRO A 234 -4.84 24.89 -12.36
CA PRO A 234 -4.12 26.16 -12.36
C PRO A 234 -5.12 27.32 -12.33
N ARG A 235 -5.10 28.11 -11.25
CA ARG A 235 -5.86 29.35 -11.19
C ARG A 235 -5.11 30.39 -12.01
N TYR A 236 -5.61 30.69 -13.19
CA TYR A 236 -5.19 31.87 -13.94
C TYR A 236 -5.91 33.08 -13.30
N SER A 237 -5.14 33.99 -12.71
CA SER A 237 -5.65 35.32 -12.38
C SER A 237 -5.60 36.17 -13.65
N ASP A 238 -6.72 36.80 -13.99
CA ASP A 238 -6.81 37.81 -15.06
C ASP A 238 -6.01 39.08 -14.73
#